data_AF-A0A2D8JMM2-F1
#
_entry.id   AF-A0A2D8JMM2-F1
#
_cell.length_a   1.000
_cell.length_b   1.000
_cell.length_c   1.000
_cell.angle_alpha   90.00
_cell.angle_beta   90.00
_cell.angle_gamma   90.00
#
_symmetry.space_group_name_H-M   'P 1'
#
loop_
_entity.id
_entity.type
_entity.pdbx_description
1 polymer ?
#
loop_
_entity_poly.entity_id
_entity_poly.type
_entity_poly.pdbx_seq_one_letter_code
_entity_poly.pdbx_strand_id
1 'polypeptide(L)'
;MIMIVKVTFGIRDMKNIFLLFSAVLFISSCTTVNKTMKQPWSSVDIKMNDFSLSEQKSASATSVTIVGIDFERLFIRKMGGSGSIAASLPIVGQYLSDPTTSYAMYNLLEDNDDADFIFYPQVEKKTICPIIGICLINKITTVEVKAKMGTFN
;
A
#
# COMPACT_ATOMS: atom_id res chain seq x y z
N MET A 1 6.37 -24.73 35.68
CA MET A 1 6.78 -23.62 36.57
C MET A 1 6.39 -22.33 35.88
N ILE A 2 5.19 -21.82 36.16
CA ILE A 2 4.68 -20.56 35.60
C ILE A 2 4.61 -19.57 36.77
N MET A 3 5.47 -18.56 36.73
CA MET A 3 5.54 -17.50 37.72
C MET A 3 4.47 -16.46 37.37
N ILE A 4 3.37 -16.46 38.12
CA ILE A 4 2.33 -15.44 38.00
C ILE A 4 2.84 -14.18 38.71
N VAL A 5 3.28 -13.19 37.93
CA VAL A 5 3.64 -11.86 38.45
C VAL A 5 2.36 -11.18 38.90
N LYS A 6 2.20 -11.04 40.22
CA LYS A 6 1.05 -10.39 40.85
C LYS A 6 1.31 -8.88 40.92
N VAL A 7 0.84 -8.14 39.92
CA VAL A 7 0.89 -6.66 39.92
C VAL A 7 -0.18 -6.16 40.88
N THR A 8 0.24 -5.56 41.99
CA THR A 8 -0.66 -4.99 43.00
C THR A 8 -0.77 -3.49 42.73
N PHE A 9 -1.87 -3.05 42.11
CA PHE A 9 -2.11 -1.64 41.80
C PHE A 9 -2.66 -0.90 43.04
N GLY A 10 -1.99 0.18 43.44
CA GLY A 10 -2.42 1.05 44.54
C GLY A 10 -3.54 2.01 44.13
N ILE A 11 -4.37 2.41 45.09
CA ILE A 11 -5.56 3.27 44.90
C ILE A 11 -5.21 4.63 44.23
N ARG A 12 -3.97 5.12 44.40
CA ARG A 12 -3.49 6.36 43.76
C ARG A 12 -3.26 6.21 42.26
N ASP A 13 -2.84 5.03 41.80
CA ASP A 13 -2.59 4.72 40.39
C ASP A 13 -3.90 4.48 39.62
N MET A 14 -4.91 3.96 40.30
CA MET A 14 -6.25 3.73 39.72
C MET A 14 -6.96 5.04 39.33
N LYS A 15 -6.74 6.12 40.10
CA LYS A 15 -7.29 7.45 39.80
C LYS A 15 -6.62 8.11 38.59
N ASN A 16 -5.32 7.89 38.40
CA ASN A 16 -4.57 8.38 37.24
C ASN A 16 -4.91 7.59 35.97
N ILE A 17 -5.13 6.27 36.08
CA ILE A 17 -5.61 5.42 34.97
C ILE A 17 -7.03 5.82 34.56
N PHE A 18 -7.92 6.08 35.53
CA PHE A 18 -9.28 6.55 35.24
C PHE A 18 -9.29 7.93 34.57
N LEU A 19 -8.42 8.85 35.00
CA LEU A 19 -8.23 10.15 34.36
C LEU A 19 -7.71 10.03 32.92
N LEU A 20 -6.76 9.13 32.66
CA LEU A 20 -6.24 8.87 31.30
C LEU A 20 -7.31 8.27 30.38
N PHE A 21 -8.13 7.34 30.89
CA PHE A 21 -9.22 6.73 30.11
C PHE A 21 -10.33 7.75 29.77
N SER A 22 -10.64 8.65 30.71
CA SER A 22 -11.60 9.74 30.48
C SER A 22 -11.14 10.73 29.40
N ALA A 23 -9.84 10.97 29.26
CA ALA A 23 -9.30 11.91 28.26
C ALA A 23 -9.42 11.38 26.82
N VAL A 24 -9.40 10.05 26.62
CA VAL A 24 -9.49 9.40 25.31
C VAL A 24 -10.92 9.42 24.73
N LEU A 25 -11.94 9.54 25.58
CA LEU A 25 -13.34 9.53 25.13
C LEU A 25 -13.78 10.86 24.48
N PHE A 26 -13.12 11.98 24.80
CA PHE A 26 -13.46 13.31 24.25
C PHE A 26 -12.90 13.58 22.85
N ILE A 27 -12.08 12.68 22.27
CA ILE A 27 -11.47 12.85 20.95
C ILE A 27 -12.25 12.14 19.82
N SER A 28 -13.45 11.61 20.10
CA SER A 28 -14.20 10.77 19.14
C SER A 28 -15.13 11.53 18.18
N SER A 29 -15.11 12.86 18.16
CA SER A 29 -15.94 13.65 17.22
C SER A 29 -15.26 13.83 15.86
N CYS A 30 -15.13 12.76 15.09
CA CYS A 30 -14.92 12.84 13.64
C CYS A 30 -16.26 13.10 12.95
N THR A 31 -16.51 14.35 12.53
CA THR A 31 -17.67 14.67 11.69
C THR A 31 -17.25 14.59 10.23
N THR A 32 -17.57 13.49 9.55
CA THR A 32 -17.31 13.33 8.11
C THR A 32 -18.43 13.97 7.32
N VAL A 33 -18.17 15.16 6.75
CA VAL A 33 -19.11 15.85 5.85
C VAL A 33 -18.80 15.45 4.41
N ASN A 34 -19.65 14.62 3.81
CA ASN A 34 -19.52 14.23 2.41
C ASN A 34 -20.40 15.13 1.53
N LYS A 35 -19.79 15.87 0.61
CA LYS A 35 -20.49 16.48 -0.53
C LYS A 35 -20.25 15.62 -1.76
N THR A 36 -21.34 15.14 -2.37
CA THR A 36 -21.30 14.51 -3.70
C THR A 36 -21.82 15.49 -4.74
N MET A 37 -21.12 15.64 -5.86
CA MET A 37 -21.59 16.42 -7.00
C MET A 37 -22.67 15.65 -7.76
N LYS A 38 -23.66 16.37 -8.29
CA LYS A 38 -24.61 15.83 -9.27
C LYS A 38 -23.82 15.58 -10.57
N GLN A 39 -23.90 14.38 -11.13
CA GLN A 39 -23.12 13.91 -12.29
C GLN A 39 -23.03 14.97 -13.40
N PRO A 40 -21.85 15.51 -13.72
CA PRO A 40 -21.65 16.23 -14.96
C PRO A 40 -21.31 15.20 -16.05
N TRP A 41 -22.19 15.10 -17.05
CA TRP A 41 -22.08 14.31 -18.30
C TRP A 41 -22.37 12.81 -18.19
N SER A 42 -23.38 12.36 -18.94
CA SER A 42 -24.01 11.02 -18.83
C SER A 42 -23.23 9.88 -19.49
N SER A 43 -22.21 10.16 -20.29
CA SER A 43 -21.25 9.18 -20.79
C SER A 43 -20.24 9.88 -21.68
N VAL A 44 -18.95 9.62 -21.43
CA VAL A 44 -17.85 9.95 -22.36
C VAL A 44 -17.50 8.64 -23.06
N ASP A 45 -17.70 8.58 -24.38
CA ASP A 45 -17.35 7.42 -25.21
C ASP A 45 -15.87 7.48 -25.53
N ILE A 46 -15.07 6.74 -24.77
CA ILE A 46 -13.62 6.71 -24.93
C ILE A 46 -13.25 5.52 -25.82
N LYS A 47 -12.62 5.81 -26.97
CA LYS A 47 -12.21 4.80 -27.94
C LYS A 47 -10.72 4.53 -27.82
N MET A 48 -10.29 3.34 -28.25
CA MET A 48 -8.86 2.99 -28.24
C MET A 48 -8.00 3.98 -29.05
N ASN A 49 -8.56 4.60 -30.08
CA ASN A 49 -7.87 5.60 -30.91
C ASN A 49 -7.61 6.94 -30.20
N ASP A 50 -8.30 7.21 -29.08
CA ASP A 50 -8.10 8.42 -28.28
C ASP A 50 -6.87 8.30 -27.36
N PHE A 51 -6.19 7.14 -27.41
CA PHE A 51 -5.04 6.81 -26.60
C PHE A 51 -3.81 6.50 -27.45
N SER A 52 -2.65 6.95 -26.98
CA SER A 52 -1.36 6.46 -27.44
C SER A 52 -0.81 5.47 -26.41
N LEU A 53 -0.47 4.25 -26.83
CA LEU A 53 0.07 3.21 -25.94
C LEU A 53 1.58 3.08 -26.12
N SER A 54 2.31 3.05 -25.01
CA SER A 54 3.75 2.81 -25.00
C SER A 54 4.12 1.36 -25.31
N GLU A 55 5.40 1.12 -25.56
CA GLU A 55 6.00 -0.20 -25.43
C GLU A 55 5.85 -0.74 -23.99
N GLN A 56 6.07 -2.04 -23.81
CA GLN A 56 5.97 -2.66 -22.50
C GLN A 56 7.10 -2.17 -21.59
N LYS A 57 6.73 -1.48 -20.51
CA LYS A 57 7.65 -1.01 -19.47
C LYS A 57 7.67 -1.99 -18.32
N SER A 58 8.82 -2.11 -17.65
CA SER A 58 8.96 -2.96 -16.48
C SER A 58 9.74 -2.28 -15.38
N ALA A 59 9.37 -2.56 -14.13
CA ALA A 59 10.11 -2.16 -12.95
C ALA A 59 10.02 -3.25 -11.90
N SER A 60 11.01 -3.31 -11.01
CA SER A 60 11.07 -4.31 -9.95
C SER A 60 11.32 -3.69 -8.59
N ALA A 61 10.88 -4.41 -7.56
CA ALA A 61 11.21 -4.10 -6.18
C ALA A 61 11.49 -5.39 -5.41
N THR A 62 12.54 -5.37 -4.60
CA THR A 62 12.89 -6.46 -3.68
C THR A 62 12.59 -6.02 -2.25
N SER A 63 12.01 -6.93 -1.48
CA SER A 63 11.75 -6.79 -0.05
C SER A 63 12.44 -7.92 0.69
N VAL A 64 13.17 -7.57 1.75
CA VAL A 64 13.77 -8.53 2.68
C VAL A 64 13.00 -8.47 3.98
N THR A 65 12.28 -9.53 4.29
CA THR A 65 11.52 -9.68 5.52
C THR A 65 12.28 -10.59 6.49
N ILE A 66 12.59 -10.08 7.67
CA ILE A 66 13.22 -10.83 8.76
C ILE A 66 12.19 -10.97 9.89
N VAL A 67 11.79 -12.20 10.22
CA VAL A 67 10.75 -12.49 11.25
C VAL A 67 9.46 -11.68 11.01
N GLY A 68 9.01 -11.61 9.77
CA GLY A 68 7.79 -10.88 9.39
C GLY A 68 7.93 -9.35 9.29
N ILE A 69 9.12 -8.79 9.57
CA ILE A 69 9.38 -7.34 9.53
C ILE A 69 10.31 -6.99 8.36
N ASP A 70 9.88 -6.03 7.54
CA ASP A 70 10.73 -5.39 6.53
C ASP A 70 11.34 -4.12 7.13
N PHE A 71 12.59 -4.21 7.57
CA PHE A 71 13.28 -3.13 8.29
C PHE A 71 13.58 -1.91 7.41
N GLU A 72 13.75 -2.09 6.11
CA GLU A 72 13.99 -1.00 5.16
C GLU A 72 12.77 -0.09 5.04
N ARG A 73 11.57 -0.66 5.20
CA ARG A 73 10.28 0.00 4.94
C ARG A 73 9.49 0.33 6.19
N LEU A 74 10.11 0.19 7.37
CA LEU A 74 9.53 0.60 8.65
C LEU A 74 9.39 2.13 8.75
N PHE A 75 10.33 2.88 8.15
CA PHE A 75 10.41 4.34 8.32
C PHE A 75 10.09 5.12 7.04
N ILE A 76 10.14 4.49 5.87
CA ILE A 76 9.82 5.12 4.58
C ILE A 76 8.84 4.22 3.84
N ARG A 77 7.61 4.71 3.62
CA ARG A 77 6.59 4.03 2.83
C ARG A 77 6.42 4.73 1.49
N LYS A 78 6.81 4.06 0.42
CA LYS A 78 6.51 4.45 -0.96
C LYS A 78 5.36 3.57 -1.45
N MET A 79 4.32 4.16 -2.03
CA MET A 79 3.14 3.44 -2.48
C MET A 79 2.84 3.82 -3.93
N GLY A 80 2.85 2.82 -4.81
CA GLY A 80 2.34 2.90 -6.17
C GLY A 80 1.05 2.10 -6.27
N GLY A 81 -0.02 2.72 -6.77
CA GLY A 81 -1.33 2.11 -6.95
C GLY A 81 -2.37 2.53 -5.91
N SER A 82 -3.65 2.41 -6.31
CA SER A 82 -4.81 2.93 -5.58
C SER A 82 -5.01 2.26 -4.22
N GLY A 83 -4.61 2.98 -3.17
CA GLY A 83 -4.75 2.64 -1.76
C GLY A 83 -4.83 3.90 -0.88
N SER A 84 -6.05 4.42 -0.75
CA SER A 84 -6.58 5.53 0.07
C SER A 84 -5.91 6.92 0.05
N ILE A 85 -4.60 7.09 -0.10
CA ILE A 85 -3.98 8.43 -0.23
C ILE A 85 -2.61 8.37 -0.91
N ALA A 86 -2.53 8.05 -2.21
CA ALA A 86 -1.37 8.35 -3.06
C ALA A 86 -1.68 8.09 -4.54
N ALA A 87 -1.51 9.13 -5.36
CA ALA A 87 -1.47 9.19 -6.83
C ALA A 87 -2.72 8.72 -7.61
N SER A 88 -3.34 9.71 -8.26
CA SER A 88 -4.55 9.75 -9.08
C SER A 88 -4.51 8.98 -10.41
N LEU A 89 -3.65 7.97 -10.54
CA LEU A 89 -3.48 7.19 -11.77
C LEU A 89 -4.42 5.97 -11.77
N PRO A 90 -5.47 5.96 -12.62
CA PRO A 90 -6.39 4.84 -12.68
C PRO A 90 -5.67 3.61 -13.28
N ILE A 91 -5.62 2.52 -12.51
CA ILE A 91 -5.11 1.22 -12.98
C ILE A 91 -6.29 0.45 -13.57
N VAL A 92 -6.23 0.19 -14.89
CA VAL A 92 -7.20 -0.68 -15.56
C VAL A 92 -6.70 -2.12 -15.47
N GLY A 93 -7.17 -2.88 -14.46
CA GLY A 93 -6.72 -4.26 -14.24
C GLY A 93 -6.79 -4.72 -12.78
N GLN A 94 -6.03 -5.78 -12.48
CA GLN A 94 -6.06 -6.49 -11.20
C GLN A 94 -5.60 -5.60 -10.02
N TYR A 95 -6.32 -5.72 -8.90
CA TYR A 95 -5.98 -5.08 -7.62
C TYR A 95 -4.69 -5.67 -7.02
N LEU A 96 -3.75 -4.81 -6.63
CA LEU A 96 -2.44 -5.21 -6.10
C LEU A 96 -2.44 -4.99 -4.58
N SER A 97 -2.67 -6.05 -3.79
CA SER A 97 -2.77 -5.93 -2.32
C SER A 97 -1.44 -6.11 -1.55
N ASP A 98 -0.37 -6.49 -2.24
CA ASP A 98 0.91 -6.83 -1.61
C ASP A 98 1.84 -5.60 -1.58
N PRO A 99 2.43 -5.27 -0.42
CA PRO A 99 3.21 -4.05 -0.26
C PRO A 99 4.39 -4.00 -1.25
N THR A 100 5.13 -5.11 -1.44
CA THR A 100 6.27 -5.17 -2.37
C THR A 100 5.86 -4.88 -3.81
N THR A 101 4.65 -5.31 -4.18
CA THR A 101 4.06 -4.99 -5.47
C THR A 101 3.77 -3.49 -5.61
N SER A 102 3.32 -2.82 -4.54
CA SER A 102 3.15 -1.37 -4.52
C SER A 102 4.47 -0.61 -4.70
N TYR A 103 5.60 -1.12 -4.20
CA TYR A 103 6.91 -0.51 -4.44
C TYR A 103 7.39 -0.74 -5.89
N ALA A 104 7.20 -1.93 -6.44
CA ALA A 104 7.53 -2.18 -7.84
C ALA A 104 6.68 -1.30 -8.78
N MET A 105 5.41 -1.11 -8.43
CA MET A 105 4.52 -0.18 -9.13
C MET A 105 4.93 1.29 -8.94
N TYR A 106 5.36 1.67 -7.75
CA TYR A 106 5.88 3.01 -7.48
C TYR A 106 7.10 3.31 -8.35
N ASN A 107 8.07 2.39 -8.42
CA ASN A 107 9.24 2.53 -9.27
C ASN A 107 8.82 2.64 -10.75
N LEU A 108 7.85 1.83 -11.19
CA LEU A 108 7.33 1.89 -12.56
C LEU A 108 6.76 3.27 -12.91
N LEU A 109 6.04 3.89 -11.96
CA LEU A 109 5.46 5.22 -12.11
C LEU A 109 6.49 6.34 -11.99
N GLU A 110 7.44 6.22 -11.07
CA GLU A 110 8.53 7.19 -10.88
C GLU A 110 9.43 7.24 -12.12
N ASP A 111 9.64 6.09 -12.78
CA ASP A 111 10.43 5.99 -14.01
C ASP A 111 9.68 6.44 -15.28
N ASN A 112 8.36 6.67 -15.20
CA ASN A 112 7.49 7.04 -16.33
C ASN A 112 6.38 8.00 -15.85
N ASP A 113 6.79 9.21 -15.45
CA ASP A 113 5.93 10.24 -14.86
C ASP A 113 5.06 10.99 -15.89
N ASP A 114 5.27 10.74 -17.18
CA ASP A 114 4.58 11.32 -18.33
C ASP A 114 3.31 10.56 -18.74
N ALA A 115 3.01 9.43 -18.09
CA ALA A 115 1.86 8.58 -18.39
C ALA A 115 0.58 9.00 -17.64
N ASP A 116 -0.56 8.95 -18.33
CA ASP A 116 -1.88 9.29 -17.77
C ASP A 116 -2.62 8.08 -17.17
N PHE A 117 -2.34 6.86 -17.65
CA PHE A 117 -2.93 5.62 -17.13
C PHE A 117 -2.05 4.39 -17.40
N ILE A 118 -2.26 3.34 -16.59
CA ILE A 118 -1.59 2.05 -16.73
C ILE A 118 -2.57 0.98 -17.24
N PHE A 119 -2.17 0.26 -18.28
CA PHE A 119 -2.95 -0.77 -18.94
C PHE A 119 -2.45 -2.19 -18.58
N TYR A 120 -3.33 -3.00 -17.98
CA TYR A 120 -3.12 -4.42 -17.66
C TYR A 120 -1.76 -4.78 -17.06
N PRO A 121 -1.42 -4.28 -15.86
CA PRO A 121 -0.16 -4.64 -15.22
C PRO A 121 -0.08 -6.15 -14.95
N GLN A 122 1.00 -6.76 -15.41
CA GLN A 122 1.38 -8.14 -15.13
C GLN A 122 2.36 -8.14 -13.98
N VAL A 123 2.13 -9.01 -12.99
CA VAL A 123 2.97 -9.08 -11.79
C VAL A 123 3.61 -10.45 -11.69
N GLU A 124 4.93 -10.49 -11.75
CA GLU A 124 5.74 -11.68 -11.53
C GLU A 124 6.35 -11.61 -10.13
N LYS A 125 6.07 -12.63 -9.29
CA LYS A 125 6.56 -12.68 -7.90
C LYS A 125 7.49 -13.87 -7.73
N LYS A 126 8.69 -13.61 -7.23
CA LYS A 126 9.68 -14.64 -6.85
C LYS A 126 9.99 -14.49 -5.37
N THR A 127 9.81 -15.56 -4.61
CA THR A 127 10.14 -15.61 -3.19
C THR A 127 11.19 -16.66 -2.94
N ILE A 128 12.28 -16.27 -2.26
CA ILE A 128 13.35 -17.16 -1.84
C ILE A 128 13.50 -17.13 -0.31
N CYS A 129 13.83 -18.27 0.28
CA CYS A 129 13.94 -18.46 1.72
C CYS A 129 15.35 -18.99 2.03
N PRO A 130 16.33 -18.09 2.27
CA PRO A 130 17.77 -18.44 2.25
C PRO A 130 18.20 -19.32 3.43
N ILE A 131 17.49 -19.31 4.55
CA ILE A 131 17.84 -20.09 5.74
C ILE A 131 17.08 -21.42 5.72
N ILE A 132 17.74 -22.50 5.27
CA ILE A 132 17.26 -23.90 5.38
C ILE A 132 15.84 -24.10 4.79
N GLY A 133 15.40 -23.25 3.85
CA GLY A 133 14.04 -23.28 3.30
C GLY A 133 12.94 -22.80 4.27
N ILE A 134 13.30 -22.26 5.44
CA ILE A 134 12.36 -21.75 6.43
C ILE A 134 12.06 -20.27 6.15
N CYS A 135 10.94 -20.02 5.48
CA CYS A 135 10.48 -18.66 5.15
C CYS A 135 10.01 -17.81 6.35
N LEU A 136 9.93 -18.40 7.55
CA LEU A 136 9.52 -17.70 8.78
C LEU A 136 10.60 -16.76 9.32
N ILE A 137 11.88 -17.10 9.14
CA ILE A 137 12.99 -16.33 9.72
C ILE A 137 13.44 -15.27 8.72
N ASN A 138 13.66 -15.67 7.47
CA ASN A 138 14.11 -14.80 6.40
C ASN A 138 13.37 -15.13 5.12
N LYS A 139 12.74 -14.11 4.52
CA LYS A 139 12.03 -14.19 3.26
C LYS A 139 12.46 -13.03 2.39
N ILE A 140 13.02 -13.33 1.23
CA ILE A 140 13.35 -12.32 0.23
C ILE A 140 12.33 -12.45 -0.89
N THR A 141 11.54 -11.42 -1.13
CA THR A 141 10.51 -11.38 -2.17
C THR A 141 10.90 -10.33 -3.19
N THR A 142 11.12 -10.75 -4.43
CA THR A 142 11.32 -9.87 -5.57
C THR A 142 10.05 -9.88 -6.41
N VAL A 143 9.54 -8.69 -6.70
CA VAL A 143 8.36 -8.49 -7.54
C VAL A 143 8.77 -7.67 -8.75
N GLU A 144 8.40 -8.15 -9.93
CA GLU A 144 8.53 -7.43 -11.19
C GLU A 144 7.13 -7.11 -11.71
N VAL A 145 6.91 -5.85 -12.07
CA VAL A 145 5.67 -5.37 -12.67
C VAL A 145 5.98 -4.99 -14.11
N LYS A 146 5.19 -5.53 -15.05
CA LYS A 146 5.26 -5.20 -16.47
C LYS A 146 3.92 -4.60 -16.88
N ALA A 147 3.92 -3.41 -17.47
CA ALA A 147 2.68 -2.81 -17.95
C ALA A 147 2.91 -2.02 -19.23
N LYS A 148 1.82 -1.78 -19.96
CA LYS A 148 1.81 -0.73 -20.99
C LYS A 148 1.25 0.53 -20.37
N MET A 149 1.82 1.66 -20.73
CA MET A 149 1.31 2.96 -20.30
C MET A 149 0.58 3.60 -21.46
N GLY A 150 -0.37 4.48 -21.14
CA GLY A 150 -1.03 5.27 -22.14
C GLY A 150 -1.14 6.72 -21.77
N THR A 151 -1.15 7.56 -22.80
CA THR A 151 -1.38 8.99 -22.73
C THR A 151 -2.61 9.33 -23.55
N PHE A 152 -3.32 10.37 -23.14
CA PHE A 152 -4.39 10.94 -23.97
C PHE A 152 -3.77 11.76 -25.11
N ASN A 153 -4.38 11.67 -26.30
CA ASN A 153 -4.01 12.50 -27.46
C ASN A 153 -4.79 13.82 -27.48
#